data_AF-A0A9D7TQR4-F1
#
_entry.id   AF-A0A9D7TQR4-F1
#
_cell.length_a   1.000
_cell.length_b   1.000
_cell.length_c   1.000
_cell.angle_alpha   90.00
_cell.angle_beta   90.00
_cell.angle_gamma   90.00
#
_symmetry.space_group_name_H-M   'P 1'
#
loop_
_entity.id
_entity.type
_entity.pdbx_description
1 polymer ?
#
loop_
_entity_poly.entity_id
_entity_poly.type
_entity_poly.pdbx_seq_one_letter_code
_entity_poly.pdbx_strand_id
1 'polypeptide(L)'
;MTVELFNQEFEGITGQLKSYILRITASIADAEDIVHDTYLKALDKLHTFRGDSSLKTWLFTIASNLAKDNLRAQKRWAENVTDITKEAALSNRQFFQEAMHIRMTSPQGQYEAKEHIAFCFTCISKSLPLEQQLCVFLKEVYEFKVSEVAIILGSNEAMIKYYLHTGRSKMINIFEGRCALINKEGVCHQCSELNSIFNPKQNTQEELMKIDLVKDAEKGDKEHLFDLRMQILKI
;
A
#
# COMPACT_ATOMS: atom_id res chain seq x y z
N MET A 1 -3.91 -16.95 37.44
CA MET A 1 -3.87 -15.57 36.88
C MET A 1 -5.29 -15.18 36.52
N THR A 2 -5.79 -14.04 36.99
CA THR A 2 -7.13 -13.56 36.60
C THR A 2 -7.07 -12.92 35.21
N VAL A 3 -8.22 -12.75 34.57
CA VAL A 3 -8.30 -12.11 33.25
C VAL A 3 -7.91 -10.63 33.34
N GLU A 4 -8.30 -9.92 34.42
CA GLU A 4 -7.91 -8.52 34.59
C GLU A 4 -6.40 -8.35 34.70
N LEU A 5 -5.74 -9.21 35.49
CA LEU A 5 -4.29 -9.17 35.66
C LEU A 5 -3.57 -9.51 34.35
N PHE A 6 -4.06 -10.51 33.62
CA PHE A 6 -3.54 -10.86 32.30
C PHE A 6 -3.62 -9.68 31.33
N ASN A 7 -4.77 -8.99 31.26
CA ASN A 7 -4.96 -7.86 30.35
C ASN A 7 -3.97 -6.73 30.64
N GLN A 8 -3.79 -6.40 31.92
CA GLN A 8 -2.84 -5.36 32.34
C GLN A 8 -1.40 -5.73 32.00
N GLU A 9 -0.98 -6.97 32.27
CA GLU A 9 0.37 -7.42 31.93
C GLU A 9 0.59 -7.51 30.41
N PHE A 10 -0.42 -7.98 29.67
CA PHE A 10 -0.35 -8.07 28.22
C PHE A 10 -0.18 -6.68 27.60
N GLU A 11 -0.96 -5.69 28.03
CA GLU A 11 -0.86 -4.30 27.56
C GLU A 11 0.56 -3.73 27.74
N GLY A 12 1.18 -3.97 28.89
CA GLY A 12 2.56 -3.58 29.16
C GLY A 12 3.61 -4.28 28.27
N ILE A 13 3.29 -5.46 27.75
CA ILE A 13 4.16 -6.28 26.89
C ILE A 13 3.92 -5.98 25.39
N THR A 14 2.72 -5.54 25.00
CA THR A 14 2.27 -5.35 23.62
C THR A 14 3.27 -4.59 22.74
N GLY A 15 3.82 -3.47 23.23
CA GLY A 15 4.78 -2.68 22.44
C GLY A 15 6.05 -3.46 22.09
N GLN A 16 6.58 -4.24 23.03
CA GLN A 16 7.76 -5.08 22.81
C GLN A 16 7.43 -6.27 21.90
N LEU A 17 6.25 -6.87 22.09
CA LEU A 17 5.78 -7.98 21.27
C LEU A 17 5.58 -7.56 19.81
N LYS A 18 4.94 -6.41 19.57
CA LYS A 18 4.75 -5.83 18.23
C LYS A 18 6.09 -5.54 17.55
N SER A 19 7.04 -4.91 18.27
CA SER A 19 8.38 -4.66 17.73
C SER A 19 9.12 -5.95 17.38
N TYR A 20 9.01 -6.97 18.21
CA TYR A 20 9.62 -8.28 17.98
C TYR A 20 9.05 -8.96 16.73
N ILE A 21 7.72 -9.01 16.59
CA ILE A 21 7.06 -9.64 15.44
C ILE A 21 7.31 -8.85 14.15
N LEU A 22 7.29 -7.52 14.20
CA LEU A 22 7.61 -6.69 13.03
C LEU A 22 8.99 -6.99 12.45
N ARG A 23 9.99 -7.28 13.29
CA ARG A 23 11.34 -7.67 12.82
C ARG A 23 11.37 -9.04 12.15
N ILE A 24 10.39 -9.90 12.43
CA ILE A 24 10.26 -11.24 11.85
C ILE A 24 9.49 -11.18 10.53
N THR A 25 8.38 -10.44 10.49
CA THR A 25 7.48 -10.40 9.34
C THR A 25 7.83 -9.31 8.33
N ALA A 26 8.56 -8.27 8.73
CA ALA A 26 8.80 -7.07 7.94
C ALA A 26 7.51 -6.40 7.40
N SER A 27 6.37 -6.67 8.04
CA SER A 27 5.04 -6.22 7.64
C SER A 27 4.30 -5.71 8.87
N ILE A 28 3.84 -4.46 8.82
CA ILE A 28 3.12 -3.82 9.93
C ILE A 28 1.77 -4.52 10.14
N ALA A 29 1.05 -4.83 9.06
CA ALA A 29 -0.23 -5.51 9.11
C ALA A 29 -0.09 -6.91 9.74
N ASP A 30 0.83 -7.74 9.24
CA ASP A 30 1.05 -9.08 9.83
C ASP A 30 1.48 -8.99 11.29
N ALA A 31 2.28 -7.99 11.66
CA ALA A 31 2.70 -7.81 13.04
C ALA A 31 1.53 -7.45 13.97
N GLU A 32 0.59 -6.61 13.52
CA GLU A 32 -0.63 -6.29 14.26
C GLU A 32 -1.54 -7.50 14.41
N ASP A 33 -1.77 -8.24 13.32
CA ASP A 33 -2.60 -9.43 13.31
C ASP A 33 -2.03 -10.53 14.23
N ILE A 34 -0.73 -10.81 14.14
CA ILE A 34 -0.10 -11.83 14.99
C ILE A 34 -0.13 -11.43 16.47
N VAL A 35 0.03 -10.14 16.80
CA VAL A 35 -0.10 -9.67 18.19
C VAL A 35 -1.53 -9.87 18.69
N HIS A 36 -2.52 -9.56 17.86
CA HIS A 36 -3.93 -9.79 18.18
C HIS A 36 -4.24 -11.28 18.38
N ASP A 37 -3.80 -12.13 17.45
CA ASP A 37 -3.95 -13.58 17.56
C ASP A 37 -3.22 -14.15 18.78
N THR A 38 -2.07 -13.57 19.14
CA THR A 38 -1.35 -13.94 20.36
C THR A 38 -2.19 -13.65 21.59
N TYR A 39 -2.81 -12.47 21.66
CA TYR A 39 -3.72 -12.12 22.75
C TYR A 39 -4.87 -13.12 22.86
N LEU A 40 -5.58 -13.38 21.76
CA LEU A 40 -6.72 -14.29 21.73
C LEU A 40 -6.32 -15.72 22.14
N LYS A 41 -5.22 -16.26 21.58
CA LYS A 41 -4.72 -17.59 21.92
C LYS A 41 -4.23 -17.68 23.37
N ALA A 42 -3.60 -16.63 23.88
CA ALA A 42 -3.13 -16.59 25.25
C ALA A 42 -4.30 -16.51 26.23
N LEU A 43 -5.35 -15.74 25.91
CA LEU A 43 -6.57 -15.65 26.71
C LEU A 43 -7.32 -16.99 26.78
N ASP A 44 -7.50 -17.65 25.63
CA ASP A 44 -8.11 -18.99 25.55
C ASP A 44 -7.33 -20.03 26.37
N LYS A 45 -5.99 -20.00 26.27
CA LYS A 45 -5.10 -20.93 26.96
C LYS A 45 -4.67 -20.47 28.35
N LEU A 46 -5.25 -19.39 28.88
CA LEU A 46 -4.82 -18.81 30.15
C LEU A 46 -4.89 -19.83 31.30
N HIS A 47 -5.91 -20.69 31.27
CA HIS A 47 -6.10 -21.79 32.24
C HIS A 47 -4.97 -22.85 32.21
N THR A 48 -4.19 -22.92 31.13
CA THR A 48 -3.06 -23.85 30.98
C THR A 48 -1.73 -23.26 31.46
N PHE A 49 -1.69 -21.95 31.73
CA PHE A 49 -0.47 -21.28 32.17
C PHE A 49 -0.14 -21.67 33.61
N ARG A 50 0.83 -22.58 33.76
CA ARG A 50 1.29 -23.12 35.04
C ARG A 50 2.22 -22.20 35.84
N GLY A 51 2.72 -21.12 35.23
CA GLY A 51 3.69 -20.23 35.87
C GLY A 51 5.13 -20.74 35.87
N ASP A 52 5.42 -21.82 35.14
CA ASP A 52 6.77 -22.40 35.00
C ASP A 52 7.75 -21.45 34.27
N SER A 53 7.22 -20.43 33.58
CA SER A 53 7.97 -19.35 32.94
C SER A 53 7.27 -18.01 33.20
N SER A 54 7.95 -16.89 32.95
CA SER A 54 7.28 -15.59 32.94
C SER A 54 6.16 -15.53 31.91
N LEU A 55 5.12 -14.73 32.16
CA LEU A 55 4.05 -14.49 31.19
C LEU A 55 4.63 -13.98 29.87
N LYS A 56 5.62 -13.08 29.94
CA LYS A 56 6.33 -12.56 28.78
C LYS A 56 6.96 -13.68 27.95
N THR A 57 7.65 -14.63 28.57
CA THR A 57 8.26 -15.78 27.86
C THR A 57 7.18 -16.61 27.16
N TRP A 58 6.06 -16.85 27.84
CA TRP A 58 4.95 -17.62 27.30
C TRP A 58 4.28 -16.92 26.09
N LEU A 59 4.00 -15.62 26.20
CA LEU A 59 3.45 -14.80 25.13
C LEU A 59 4.36 -14.75 23.90
N PHE A 60 5.67 -14.53 24.12
CA PHE A 60 6.64 -14.52 23.02
C PHE A 60 6.72 -15.90 22.34
N THR A 61 6.55 -17.00 23.09
CA THR A 61 6.51 -18.35 22.52
C THR A 61 5.30 -18.54 21.60
N ILE A 62 4.11 -18.10 22.04
CA ILE A 62 2.88 -18.16 21.23
C ILE A 62 3.06 -17.33 19.96
N ALA A 63 3.54 -16.08 20.10
CA ALA A 63 3.73 -15.17 18.99
C ALA A 63 4.78 -15.66 17.99
N SER A 64 5.90 -16.24 18.46
CA SER A 64 6.92 -16.82 17.59
C SER A 64 6.37 -18.00 16.77
N ASN A 65 5.50 -18.82 17.34
CA ASN A 65 4.89 -19.93 16.61
C ASN A 65 3.90 -19.40 15.54
N LEU A 66 3.06 -18.44 15.90
CA LEU A 66 2.18 -17.74 14.97
C LEU A 66 2.95 -17.10 13.80
N ALA A 67 4.05 -16.40 14.09
CA ALA A 67 4.89 -15.78 13.06
C ALA A 67 5.55 -16.81 12.15
N LYS A 68 6.04 -17.94 12.69
CA LYS A 68 6.58 -19.04 11.87
C LYS A 68 5.52 -19.64 10.95
N ASP A 69 4.30 -19.83 11.45
CA ASP A 69 3.20 -20.38 10.67
C ASP A 69 2.75 -19.39 9.58
N ASN A 70 2.66 -18.10 9.90
CA ASN A 70 2.41 -17.03 8.93
C ASN A 70 3.48 -17.01 7.82
N LEU A 71 4.78 -17.00 8.17
CA LEU A 71 5.87 -17.04 7.19
C LEU A 71 5.87 -18.32 6.34
N ARG A 72 5.53 -19.48 6.92
CA ARG A 72 5.38 -20.73 6.15
C ARG A 72 4.23 -20.67 5.17
N ALA A 73 3.10 -20.07 5.58
CA ALA A 73 1.95 -19.86 4.71
C ALA A 73 2.27 -18.87 3.58
N GLN A 74 3.04 -17.81 3.87
CA GLN A 74 3.52 -16.86 2.85
C GLN A 74 4.47 -17.52 1.85
N LYS A 75 5.35 -18.43 2.31
CA LYS A 75 6.25 -19.24 1.44
C LYS A 75 5.53 -20.31 0.59
N ARG A 76 4.19 -20.38 0.61
CA ARG A 76 3.42 -21.28 -0.27
C ARG A 76 3.63 -20.96 -1.75
N TRP A 77 4.03 -19.74 -2.06
CA TRP A 77 4.38 -19.28 -3.39
C TRP A 77 5.84 -18.83 -3.37
N ALA A 78 6.64 -19.28 -4.35
CA ALA A 78 7.99 -18.77 -4.49
C ALA A 78 7.95 -17.25 -4.76
N GLU A 79 8.96 -16.50 -4.32
CA GLU A 79 9.03 -15.04 -4.51
C GLU A 79 8.87 -14.61 -5.98
N ASN A 80 9.22 -15.51 -6.91
CA ASN A 80 9.10 -15.31 -8.35
C ASN A 80 7.77 -15.80 -8.96
N VAL A 81 6.79 -16.26 -8.16
CA VAL A 81 5.53 -16.78 -8.71
C VAL A 81 4.84 -15.72 -9.57
N THR A 82 4.82 -14.47 -9.11
CA THR A 82 4.24 -13.35 -9.86
C THR A 82 4.93 -13.18 -11.22
N ASP A 83 6.27 -13.25 -11.25
CA ASP A 83 7.07 -13.16 -12.46
C ASP A 83 6.82 -14.35 -13.40
N ILE A 84 6.79 -15.58 -12.87
CA ILE A 84 6.48 -16.80 -13.62
C ILE A 84 5.08 -16.69 -14.24
N THR A 85 4.08 -16.25 -13.48
CA THR A 85 2.72 -16.07 -14.01
C THR A 85 2.63 -14.96 -15.05
N LYS A 86 3.40 -13.88 -14.88
CA LYS A 86 3.49 -12.78 -15.85
C LYS A 86 4.12 -13.26 -17.16
N GLU A 87 5.23 -13.99 -17.10
CA GLU A 87 5.87 -14.57 -18.28
C GLU A 87 4.96 -15.57 -18.99
N ALA A 88 4.30 -16.46 -18.23
CA ALA A 88 3.32 -17.40 -18.77
C ALA A 88 2.14 -16.67 -19.45
N ALA A 89 1.62 -15.60 -18.85
CA ALA A 89 0.59 -14.75 -19.44
C ALA A 89 1.08 -14.08 -20.74
N LEU A 90 2.23 -13.41 -20.71
CA LEU A 90 2.75 -12.72 -21.89
C LEU A 90 3.07 -13.66 -23.06
N SER A 91 3.51 -14.88 -22.77
CA SER A 91 3.82 -15.90 -23.79
C SER A 91 2.59 -16.53 -24.44
N ASN A 92 1.39 -16.40 -23.85
CA ASN A 92 0.15 -17.00 -24.34
C ASN A 92 -1.00 -16.00 -24.33
N ARG A 93 -1.40 -15.54 -25.53
CA ARG A 93 -2.47 -14.55 -25.72
C ARG A 93 -3.83 -14.95 -25.15
N GLN A 94 -4.17 -16.24 -25.15
CA GLN A 94 -5.46 -16.71 -24.62
C GLN A 94 -5.44 -16.73 -23.09
N PHE A 95 -4.37 -17.27 -22.50
CA PHE A 95 -4.18 -17.25 -21.05
C PHE A 95 -4.09 -15.80 -20.53
N PHE A 96 -3.45 -14.91 -21.29
CA PHE A 96 -3.42 -13.48 -20.99
C PHE A 96 -4.81 -12.86 -20.90
N GLN A 97 -5.67 -13.12 -21.89
CA GLN A 97 -7.03 -12.58 -21.91
C GLN A 97 -7.86 -13.08 -20.72
N GLU A 98 -7.72 -14.36 -20.37
CA GLU A 98 -8.41 -14.97 -19.24
C GLU A 98 -7.93 -14.40 -17.91
N ALA A 99 -6.61 -14.28 -17.71
CA ALA A 99 -6.03 -13.66 -16.51
C ALA A 99 -6.46 -12.20 -16.36
N MET A 100 -6.47 -11.42 -17.44
CA MET A 100 -6.96 -10.04 -17.43
C MET A 100 -8.46 -9.97 -17.10
N HIS A 101 -9.26 -10.88 -17.65
CA HIS A 101 -10.69 -10.94 -17.34
C HIS A 101 -10.94 -11.23 -15.86
N ILE A 102 -10.24 -12.22 -15.29
CA ILE A 102 -10.33 -12.55 -13.85
C ILE A 102 -9.91 -11.36 -13.00
N ARG A 103 -8.80 -10.69 -13.34
CA ARG A 103 -8.36 -9.49 -12.62
C ARG A 103 -9.43 -8.40 -12.64
N MET A 104 -10.04 -8.11 -13.78
CA MET A 104 -11.03 -7.04 -13.90
C MET A 104 -12.39 -7.38 -13.28
N THR A 105 -12.75 -8.66 -13.17
CA THR A 105 -14.08 -9.10 -12.70
C THR A 105 -14.08 -9.65 -11.29
N SER A 106 -12.94 -10.09 -10.76
CA SER A 106 -12.84 -10.64 -9.41
C SER A 106 -13.02 -9.56 -8.34
N PRO A 107 -13.55 -9.91 -7.15
CA PRO A 107 -13.61 -8.99 -6.02
C PRO A 107 -12.25 -8.43 -5.63
N GLN A 108 -11.20 -9.26 -5.70
CA GLN A 108 -9.83 -8.85 -5.37
C GLN A 108 -9.31 -7.80 -6.34
N GLY A 109 -9.44 -8.00 -7.65
CA GLY A 109 -8.93 -7.03 -8.60
C GLY A 109 -9.76 -5.74 -8.66
N GLN A 110 -11.07 -5.80 -8.36
CA GLN A 110 -11.87 -4.59 -8.13
C GLN A 110 -11.38 -3.81 -6.89
N TYR A 111 -11.04 -4.51 -5.80
CA TYR A 111 -10.47 -3.92 -4.61
C TYR A 111 -9.12 -3.25 -4.90
N GLU A 112 -8.20 -3.96 -5.57
CA GLU A 112 -6.89 -3.41 -5.97
C GLU A 112 -7.02 -2.16 -6.85
N ALA A 113 -7.90 -2.19 -7.85
CA ALA A 113 -8.15 -1.03 -8.71
C ALA A 113 -8.72 0.16 -7.92
N LYS A 114 -9.64 -0.09 -7.00
CA LYS A 114 -10.23 0.94 -6.13
C LYS A 114 -9.19 1.57 -5.20
N GLU A 115 -8.41 0.75 -4.49
CA GLU A 115 -7.35 1.23 -3.58
C GLU A 115 -6.31 2.04 -4.32
N HIS A 116 -5.93 1.59 -5.51
CA HIS A 116 -5.01 2.32 -6.34
C HIS A 116 -5.55 3.67 -6.82
N ILE A 117 -6.81 3.73 -7.27
CA ILE A 117 -7.46 4.99 -7.64
C ILE A 117 -7.54 5.93 -6.44
N ALA A 118 -7.88 5.42 -5.25
CA ALA A 118 -7.92 6.19 -4.02
C ALA A 118 -6.54 6.76 -3.66
N PHE A 119 -5.48 5.96 -3.79
CA PHE A 119 -4.10 6.40 -3.61
C PHE A 119 -3.72 7.50 -4.62
N CYS A 120 -3.99 7.28 -5.91
CA CYS A 120 -3.70 8.25 -6.97
C CYS A 120 -4.43 9.57 -6.73
N PHE A 121 -5.72 9.52 -6.40
CA PHE A 121 -6.53 10.67 -6.06
C PHE A 121 -5.94 11.42 -4.86
N THR A 122 -5.57 10.71 -3.80
CA THR A 122 -4.94 11.30 -2.61
C THR A 122 -3.64 12.00 -2.97
N CYS A 123 -2.76 11.36 -3.74
CA CYS A 123 -1.49 11.94 -4.18
C CYS A 123 -1.67 13.18 -5.07
N ILE A 124 -2.56 13.12 -6.05
CA ILE A 124 -2.79 14.22 -7.00
C ILE A 124 -3.47 15.40 -6.31
N SER A 125 -4.41 15.13 -5.40
CA SER A 125 -5.09 16.17 -4.64
C SER A 125 -4.13 17.06 -3.84
N LYS A 126 -2.99 16.51 -3.39
CA LYS A 126 -1.93 17.26 -2.69
C LYS A 126 -1.18 18.27 -3.56
N SER A 127 -1.32 18.19 -4.90
CA SER A 127 -0.78 19.20 -5.81
C SER A 127 -1.70 20.42 -5.97
N LEU A 128 -2.92 20.35 -5.44
CA LEU A 128 -3.85 21.47 -5.41
C LEU A 128 -3.54 22.39 -4.21
N PRO A 129 -3.84 23.70 -4.32
CA PRO A 129 -4.02 24.56 -3.16
C PRO A 129 -5.01 23.96 -2.17
N LEU A 130 -4.78 24.20 -0.87
CA LEU A 130 -5.51 23.57 0.22
C LEU A 130 -7.03 23.75 0.10
N GLU A 131 -7.49 24.95 -0.26
CA GLU A 131 -8.91 25.26 -0.40
C GLU A 131 -9.57 24.46 -1.53
N GLN A 132 -8.86 24.28 -2.65
CA GLN A 132 -9.32 23.46 -3.78
C GLN A 132 -9.39 21.99 -3.37
N GLN A 133 -8.36 21.49 -2.68
CA GLN A 133 -8.31 20.12 -2.17
C GLN A 133 -9.49 19.83 -1.22
N LEU A 134 -9.68 20.67 -0.21
CA LEU A 134 -10.74 20.51 0.78
C LEU A 134 -12.13 20.55 0.13
N CYS A 135 -12.37 21.50 -0.78
CA CYS A 135 -13.64 21.58 -1.51
C CYS A 135 -13.90 20.30 -2.31
N VAL A 136 -12.91 19.83 -3.09
CA VAL A 136 -13.05 18.60 -3.89
C VAL A 136 -13.32 17.39 -3.00
N PHE A 137 -12.64 17.25 -1.86
CA PHE A 137 -12.86 16.14 -0.94
C PHE A 137 -14.28 16.16 -0.36
N LEU A 138 -14.67 17.28 0.24
CA LEU A 138 -15.99 17.40 0.86
C LEU A 138 -17.11 17.22 -0.18
N LYS A 139 -16.94 17.72 -1.40
CA LYS A 139 -17.98 17.65 -2.42
C LYS A 139 -18.04 16.33 -3.20
N GLU A 140 -16.91 15.81 -3.65
CA GLU A 140 -16.86 14.69 -4.60
C GLU A 140 -16.64 13.34 -3.90
N VAL A 141 -16.04 13.33 -2.69
CA VAL A 141 -15.79 12.10 -1.93
C VAL A 141 -16.83 11.90 -0.84
N TYR A 142 -17.15 12.96 -0.09
CA TYR A 142 -18.13 12.91 1.01
C TYR A 142 -19.52 13.42 0.61
N GLU A 143 -19.69 13.83 -0.65
CA GLU A 143 -20.99 14.19 -1.25
C GLU A 143 -21.77 15.34 -0.57
N PHE A 144 -21.12 16.18 0.24
CA PHE A 144 -21.76 17.35 0.86
C PHE A 144 -22.35 18.32 -0.18
N LYS A 145 -23.39 19.06 0.19
CA LYS A 145 -23.92 20.16 -0.62
C LYS A 145 -22.96 21.36 -0.58
N VAL A 146 -22.96 22.18 -1.62
CA VAL A 146 -22.11 23.40 -1.67
C VAL A 146 -22.36 24.31 -0.47
N SER A 147 -23.61 24.43 -0.02
CA SER A 147 -24.00 25.18 1.17
C SER A 147 -23.38 24.60 2.46
N GLU A 148 -23.33 23.27 2.60
CA GLU A 148 -22.72 22.59 3.75
C GLU A 148 -21.20 22.76 3.73
N VAL A 149 -20.56 22.64 2.56
CA VAL A 149 -19.12 22.90 2.39
C VAL A 149 -18.76 24.34 2.74
N ALA A 150 -19.60 25.30 2.34
CA ALA A 150 -19.42 26.72 2.67
C ALA A 150 -19.44 26.94 4.19
N ILE A 151 -20.37 26.29 4.90
CA ILE A 151 -20.44 26.32 6.37
C ILE A 151 -19.18 25.70 6.99
N ILE A 152 -18.78 24.50 6.54
CA ILE A 152 -17.62 23.76 7.08
C ILE A 152 -16.32 24.56 6.94
N LEU A 153 -16.13 25.22 5.80
CA LEU A 153 -14.91 25.96 5.49
C LEU A 153 -14.96 27.45 5.86
N GLY A 154 -16.05 27.92 6.45
CA GLY A 154 -16.23 29.33 6.81
C GLY A 154 -16.13 30.28 5.61
N SER A 155 -16.65 29.87 4.45
CA SER A 155 -16.58 30.62 3.19
C SER A 155 -17.98 30.79 2.57
N ASN A 156 -18.07 31.49 1.44
CA ASN A 156 -19.34 31.64 0.71
C ASN A 156 -19.45 30.64 -0.45
N GLU A 157 -20.68 30.31 -0.84
CA GLU A 157 -20.93 29.32 -1.90
C GLU A 157 -20.28 29.67 -3.25
N ALA A 158 -20.12 30.96 -3.58
CA ALA A 158 -19.50 31.37 -4.83
C ALA A 158 -18.02 31.00 -4.86
N MET A 159 -17.30 31.21 -3.74
CA MET A 159 -15.92 30.78 -3.58
C MET A 159 -15.78 29.26 -3.60
N ILE A 160 -16.70 28.52 -2.95
CA ILE A 160 -16.70 27.05 -3.01
C ILE A 160 -16.86 26.56 -4.45
N LYS A 161 -17.83 27.12 -5.21
CA LYS A 161 -18.03 26.78 -6.63
C LYS A 161 -16.78 27.06 -7.47
N TYR A 162 -16.12 28.19 -7.22
CA TYR A 162 -14.86 28.54 -7.89
C TYR A 162 -13.73 27.55 -7.58
N TYR A 163 -13.52 27.20 -6.31
CA TYR A 163 -12.49 26.25 -5.89
C TYR A 163 -12.77 24.84 -6.41
N LEU A 164 -14.03 24.41 -6.43
CA LEU A 164 -14.44 23.15 -7.04
C LEU A 164 -14.14 23.11 -8.53
N HIS A 165 -14.54 24.15 -9.26
CA HIS A 165 -14.30 24.23 -10.70
C HIS A 165 -12.80 24.18 -11.01
N THR A 166 -12.01 25.07 -10.39
CA THR A 166 -10.57 25.16 -10.66
C THR A 166 -9.80 23.93 -10.18
N GLY A 167 -10.16 23.35 -9.03
CA GLY A 167 -9.60 22.10 -8.52
C GLY A 167 -9.90 20.93 -9.46
N ARG A 168 -11.15 20.78 -9.89
CA ARG A 168 -11.58 19.72 -10.82
C ARG A 168 -10.86 19.83 -12.17
N SER A 169 -10.78 21.03 -12.76
CA SER A 169 -10.06 21.23 -14.02
C SER A 169 -8.59 20.84 -13.92
N LYS A 170 -7.90 21.21 -12.83
CA LYS A 170 -6.50 20.81 -12.61
C LYS A 170 -6.35 19.29 -12.48
N MET A 171 -7.21 18.64 -11.70
CA MET A 171 -7.17 17.18 -11.54
C MET A 171 -7.43 16.47 -12.86
N ILE A 172 -8.42 16.93 -13.65
CA ILE A 172 -8.71 16.38 -14.98
C ILE A 172 -7.47 16.44 -15.87
N ASN A 173 -6.82 17.61 -15.97
CA ASN A 173 -5.62 17.78 -16.80
C ASN A 173 -4.48 16.86 -16.35
N ILE A 174 -4.30 16.69 -15.03
CA ILE A 174 -3.26 15.79 -14.49
C ILE A 174 -3.59 14.33 -14.81
N PHE A 175 -4.84 13.91 -14.63
CA PHE A 175 -5.25 12.53 -14.90
C PHE A 175 -5.22 12.21 -16.40
N GLU A 176 -5.64 13.11 -17.27
CA GLU A 176 -5.62 12.92 -18.72
C GLU A 176 -4.21 12.59 -19.22
N GLY A 177 -3.19 13.29 -18.71
CA GLY A 177 -1.79 13.04 -19.10
C GLY A 177 -1.12 11.86 -18.39
N ARG A 178 -1.67 11.34 -17.28
CA ARG A 178 -0.96 10.36 -16.42
C ARG A 178 -1.69 9.04 -16.22
N CYS A 179 -3.01 9.02 -16.16
CA CYS A 179 -3.76 7.85 -15.72
C CYS A 179 -3.86 6.80 -16.82
N ALA A 180 -3.10 5.71 -16.70
CA ALA A 180 -3.15 4.59 -17.66
C ALA A 180 -4.46 3.77 -17.58
N LEU A 181 -5.28 3.96 -16.53
CA LEU A 181 -6.60 3.31 -16.39
C LEU A 181 -7.69 4.00 -17.21
N ILE A 182 -7.56 5.31 -17.44
CA ILE A 182 -8.55 6.13 -18.14
C ILE A 182 -8.05 6.50 -19.54
N ASN A 183 -6.76 6.83 -19.67
CA ASN A 183 -6.10 7.13 -20.94
C ASN A 183 -5.05 6.05 -21.25
N LYS A 184 -5.20 5.35 -22.39
CA LYS A 184 -4.22 4.35 -22.85
C LYS A 184 -2.83 4.93 -23.13
N GLU A 185 -2.71 6.25 -23.27
CA GLU A 185 -1.42 6.93 -23.44
C GLU A 185 -0.85 7.50 -22.13
N GLY A 186 -1.53 7.31 -20.99
CA GLY A 186 -1.08 7.79 -19.68
C GLY A 186 0.19 7.09 -19.18
N VAL A 187 1.09 7.85 -18.55
CA VAL A 187 2.45 7.39 -18.19
C VAL A 187 2.64 6.93 -16.72
N CYS A 188 1.57 6.71 -15.94
CA CYS A 188 1.70 6.36 -14.52
C CYS A 188 2.32 4.97 -14.28
N HIS A 189 3.54 4.92 -13.76
CA HIS A 189 4.25 3.68 -13.40
C HIS A 189 3.51 2.80 -12.38
N GLN A 190 2.85 3.41 -11.38
CA GLN A 190 2.06 2.66 -10.39
C GLN A 190 0.82 2.01 -11.04
N CYS A 191 0.22 2.66 -12.05
CA CYS A 191 -0.84 2.05 -12.85
C CYS A 191 -0.29 0.98 -13.80
N SER A 192 0.96 1.10 -14.24
CA SER A 192 1.59 0.12 -15.14
C SER A 192 1.73 -1.26 -14.50
N GLU A 193 1.91 -1.38 -13.19
CA GLU A 193 1.86 -2.69 -12.50
C GLU A 193 0.42 -3.25 -12.40
N LEU A 194 -0.59 -2.37 -12.42
CA LEU A 194 -2.00 -2.74 -12.38
C LEU A 194 -2.62 -3.01 -13.76
N ASN A 195 -2.03 -2.48 -14.82
CA ASN A 195 -2.51 -2.63 -16.18
C ASN A 195 -1.56 -3.39 -17.12
N SER A 196 -0.29 -3.52 -16.75
CA SER A 196 0.88 -4.20 -17.35
C SER A 196 1.10 -4.14 -18.86
N ILE A 197 0.14 -3.72 -19.70
CA ILE A 197 0.13 -3.98 -21.15
C ILE A 197 -0.44 -2.81 -21.95
N PHE A 198 -0.97 -1.77 -21.33
CA PHE A 198 -1.57 -0.64 -22.05
C PHE A 198 -0.75 0.63 -22.13
N ASN A 199 0.44 0.71 -21.52
CA ASN A 199 1.26 1.92 -21.63
C ASN A 199 2.37 1.74 -22.68
N PRO A 200 2.20 2.21 -23.94
CA PRO A 200 3.25 2.16 -24.96
C PRO A 200 4.48 3.01 -24.61
N LYS A 201 4.40 3.81 -23.54
CA LYS A 201 5.41 4.70 -22.99
C LYS A 201 5.84 4.29 -21.57
N GLN A 202 5.70 3.02 -21.21
CA GLN A 202 6.05 2.51 -19.87
C GLN A 202 7.48 2.89 -19.45
N ASN A 203 8.39 2.91 -20.41
CA ASN A 203 9.80 3.26 -20.18
C ASN A 203 10.06 4.75 -20.33
N THR A 204 9.09 5.60 -20.72
CA THR A 204 9.35 7.03 -20.93
C THR A 204 9.77 7.73 -19.64
N GLN A 205 9.28 7.28 -18.48
CA GLN A 205 9.74 7.83 -17.21
C GLN A 205 11.12 7.29 -16.82
N GLU A 206 11.45 6.04 -17.14
CA GLU A 206 12.83 5.51 -17.01
C GLU A 206 13.79 6.24 -17.96
N GLU A 207 13.36 6.55 -19.19
CA GLU A 207 14.10 7.34 -20.17
C GLU A 207 14.27 8.80 -19.75
N LEU A 208 13.24 9.42 -19.20
CA LEU A 208 13.28 10.78 -18.63
C LEU A 208 14.09 10.80 -17.32
N MET A 209 14.09 9.71 -16.56
CA MET A 209 14.89 9.48 -15.36
C MET A 209 16.21 8.76 -15.67
N LYS A 210 16.69 8.78 -16.92
CA LYS A 210 18.11 8.55 -17.27
C LYS A 210 18.97 9.71 -16.73
N ILE A 211 18.89 9.89 -15.42
CA ILE A 211 19.93 10.44 -14.56
C ILE A 211 21.20 9.69 -14.95
N ASP A 212 22.36 10.36 -14.99
CA ASP A 212 23.61 9.75 -15.46
C ASP A 212 23.93 8.40 -14.77
N LEU A 213 23.44 8.20 -13.54
CA LEU A 213 23.36 6.92 -12.81
C LEU A 213 22.84 5.70 -13.62
N VAL A 214 21.81 5.85 -14.45
CA VAL A 214 21.23 4.73 -15.23
C VAL A 214 22.11 4.41 -16.45
N LYS A 215 22.77 5.42 -17.03
CA LYS A 215 23.75 5.22 -18.11
C LYS A 215 25.01 4.52 -17.60
N ASP A 216 25.39 4.79 -16.36
CA ASP A 216 26.51 4.11 -15.70
C ASP A 216 26.13 2.72 -15.17
N ALA A 217 24.85 2.44 -14.90
CA ALA A 217 24.37 1.11 -14.52
C ALA A 217 24.51 0.04 -15.61
N GLU A 218 24.49 0.44 -16.88
CA GLU A 218 24.75 -0.47 -18.00
C GLU A 218 26.24 -0.82 -18.15
N LYS A 219 27.14 -0.10 -17.45
CA LYS A 219 28.60 -0.24 -17.59
C LYS A 219 29.36 -0.50 -16.29
N GLY A 220 28.77 -0.21 -15.14
CA GLY A 220 29.40 -0.29 -13.82
C GLY A 220 29.31 -1.68 -13.21
N ASP A 221 30.36 -2.10 -12.49
CA ASP A 221 30.29 -3.31 -11.68
C ASP A 221 29.34 -3.12 -10.49
N LYS A 222 28.85 -4.24 -9.93
CA LYS A 222 27.85 -4.29 -8.85
C LYS A 222 28.23 -3.44 -7.62
N GLU A 223 29.52 -3.32 -7.32
CA GLU A 223 30.06 -2.56 -6.20
C GLU A 223 29.93 -1.05 -6.44
N HIS A 224 30.24 -0.58 -7.65
CA HIS A 224 30.05 0.82 -8.05
C HIS A 224 28.57 1.26 -7.98
N LEU A 225 27.65 0.39 -8.40
CA LEU A 225 26.21 0.66 -8.32
C LEU A 225 25.69 0.71 -6.88
N PHE A 226 26.30 -0.06 -5.99
CA PHE A 226 26.01 0.01 -4.56
C PHE A 226 26.47 1.35 -3.97
N ASP A 227 27.69 1.79 -4.27
CA ASP A 227 28.23 3.06 -3.78
C ASP A 227 27.44 4.27 -4.25
N LEU A 228 27.01 4.28 -5.52
CA LEU A 228 26.13 5.30 -6.08
C LEU A 228 24.78 5.37 -5.34
N ARG A 229 24.18 4.22 -5.01
CA ARG A 229 22.96 4.17 -4.18
C ARG A 229 23.22 4.68 -2.77
N MET A 230 24.39 4.37 -2.19
CA MET A 230 24.79 4.85 -0.87
C MET A 230 25.06 6.36 -0.86
N GLN A 231 25.50 6.96 -1.97
CA GLN A 231 25.68 8.41 -2.09
C GLN A 231 24.35 9.16 -2.08
N ILE A 232 23.30 8.64 -2.72
CA ILE A 232 21.95 9.24 -2.69
C ILE A 232 21.38 9.30 -1.26
N LEU A 233 21.75 8.33 -0.42
CA LEU A 233 21.29 8.22 0.96
C LEU A 233 22.11 9.02 1.97
N LYS A 234 23.26 9.57 1.57
CA LYS A 234 24.09 10.42 2.42
C LYS A 234 23.63 11.88 2.26
N ILE A 235 23.21 12.49 3.36
CA ILE A 235 22.91 13.93 3.47
C ILE A 235 24.22 14.71 3.54
#